data_AF-A0A7C0UZD2-F1
#
_entry.id   AF-A0A7C0UZD2-F1
#
_cell.length_a   1.000
_cell.length_b   1.000
_cell.length_c   1.000
_cell.angle_alpha   90.00
_cell.angle_beta   90.00
_cell.angle_gamma   90.00
#
_symmetry.space_group_name_H-M   'P 1'
#
loop_
_entity.id
_entity.type
_entity.pdbx_description
1 polymer ?
#
loop_
_entity_poly.entity_id
_entity_poly.type
_entity_poly.pdbx_seq_one_letter_code
_entity_poly.pdbx_strand_id
1 'polypeptide(L)'
;MQSIIYKENRREHVQERILKAIDKALTQVFGKEDVHIIYHYLEENHKVRKDEIVDKLEKFTKGLEEFLSTGAYPIEKKILEDIYSNYGLLRRLEY
;
A
#
# COMPACT_ATOMS: atom_id res chain seq x y z
N MET A 1 4.65 30.16 4.10
CA MET A 1 5.77 29.20 3.97
C MET A 1 5.75 28.10 5.03
N GLN A 2 5.78 28.38 6.34
CA GLN A 2 5.80 27.32 7.38
C GLN A 2 4.60 26.36 7.37
N SER A 3 3.38 26.86 7.08
CA SER A 3 2.16 26.02 6.99
C SER A 3 2.18 25.03 5.81
N ILE A 4 2.87 25.36 4.72
CA ILE A 4 3.01 24.47 3.55
C ILE A 4 4.01 23.35 3.87
N ILE A 5 5.17 23.70 4.42
CA ILE A 5 6.22 22.74 4.83
C ILE A 5 5.70 21.73 5.87
N TYR A 6 4.86 22.17 6.81
CA TYR A 6 4.23 21.30 7.80
C TYR A 6 3.22 20.33 7.17
N LYS A 7 2.44 20.78 6.18
CA LYS A 7 1.50 19.91 5.45
C LYS A 7 2.26 18.88 4.60
N GLU A 8 3.34 19.28 3.93
CA GLU A 8 4.19 18.38 3.13
C GLU A 8 4.79 17.27 4.01
N ASN A 9 5.41 17.63 5.15
CA ASN A 9 5.97 16.67 6.10
C ASN A 9 4.93 15.69 6.64
N ARG A 10 3.70 16.15 6.91
CA ARG A 10 2.62 15.25 7.34
C ARG A 10 2.17 14.30 6.24
N ARG A 11 2.17 14.72 4.97
CA ARG A 11 1.81 13.84 3.85
C ARG A 11 2.87 12.77 3.65
N GLU A 12 4.15 13.14 3.66
CA GLU A 12 5.27 12.20 3.53
C GLU A 12 5.22 11.14 4.66
N HIS A 13 4.99 11.58 5.91
CA HIS A 13 4.83 10.65 7.03
C HIS A 13 3.64 9.69 6.88
N VAL A 14 2.53 10.13 6.29
CA VAL A 14 1.37 9.27 6.04
C VAL A 14 1.65 8.30 4.91
N GLN A 15 2.26 8.77 3.82
CA GLN A 15 2.67 7.92 2.69
C GLN A 15 3.63 6.82 3.16
N GLU A 16 4.67 7.16 3.93
CA GLU A 16 5.61 6.19 4.47
C GLU A 16 4.93 5.12 5.34
N ARG A 17 3.94 5.52 6.16
CA ARG A 17 3.16 4.59 6.98
C ARG A 17 2.31 3.62 6.15
N ILE A 18 1.66 4.12 5.10
CA ILE A 18 0.89 3.28 4.18
C ILE A 18 1.82 2.30 3.45
N LEU A 19 2.96 2.78 2.93
CA LEU A 19 3.94 1.94 2.25
C LEU A 19 4.49 0.84 3.17
N LYS A 20 4.76 1.15 4.44
CA LYS A 20 5.17 0.16 5.44
C LYS A 20 4.09 -0.88 5.72
N ALA A 21 2.82 -0.49 5.78
CA ALA A 21 1.71 -1.42 5.96
C ALA A 21 1.57 -2.37 4.76
N ILE A 22 1.69 -1.84 3.53
CA ILE A 22 1.66 -2.63 2.30
C ILE A 22 2.81 -3.64 2.27
N ASP A 23 4.04 -3.17 2.48
CA ASP A 23 5.23 -4.01 2.47
C ASP A 23 5.17 -5.10 3.54
N LYS A 24 4.69 -4.76 4.74
CA LYS A 24 4.47 -5.72 5.82
C LYS A 24 3.44 -6.79 5.45
N ALA A 25 2.28 -6.40 4.92
CA ALA A 25 1.23 -7.35 4.56
C ALA A 25 1.70 -8.32 3.49
N LEU A 26 2.35 -7.83 2.43
CA LEU A 26 2.89 -8.66 1.37
C LEU A 26 4.01 -9.57 1.89
N THR A 27 4.94 -9.04 2.69
CA THR A 27 6.03 -9.82 3.29
C THR A 27 5.53 -10.91 4.23
N GLN A 28 4.45 -10.68 4.96
CA GLN A 28 3.87 -11.69 5.85
C GLN A 28 3.27 -12.88 5.11
N VAL A 29 2.79 -12.66 3.88
CA VAL A 29 2.14 -13.71 3.09
C VAL A 29 3.13 -14.41 2.16
N PHE A 30 4.00 -13.66 1.49
CA PHE A 30 4.92 -14.18 0.47
C PHE A 30 6.36 -14.34 0.97
N GLY A 31 6.70 -13.81 2.14
CA GLY A 31 8.08 -13.74 2.60
C GLY A 31 8.84 -12.56 1.97
N LYS A 32 9.97 -12.20 2.58
CA LYS A 32 10.79 -11.06 2.13
C LYS A 32 11.40 -11.29 0.76
N GLU A 33 11.76 -12.54 0.48
CA GLU A 33 12.43 -12.93 -0.75
C GLU A 33 11.49 -12.90 -1.93
N ASP A 34 10.19 -13.22 -1.81
CA ASP A 34 9.31 -13.25 -2.98
C ASP A 34 8.58 -11.92 -3.22
N VAL A 35 8.55 -11.02 -2.23
CA VAL A 35 7.84 -9.73 -2.33
C VAL A 35 8.33 -8.85 -3.48
N HIS A 36 9.62 -8.95 -3.84
CA HIS A 36 10.19 -8.17 -4.93
C HIS A 36 9.61 -8.56 -6.30
N ILE A 37 9.16 -9.81 -6.47
CA ILE A 37 8.55 -10.28 -7.72
C ILE A 37 7.24 -9.54 -7.96
N ILE A 38 6.44 -9.32 -6.89
CA ILE A 38 5.20 -8.57 -6.96
C ILE A 38 5.49 -7.10 -7.32
N TYR A 39 6.45 -6.47 -6.64
CA TYR A 39 6.82 -5.10 -6.95
C TYR A 39 7.36 -4.94 -8.37
N HIS A 40 8.18 -5.88 -8.83
CA HIS A 40 8.69 -5.89 -10.19
C HIS A 40 7.57 -6.05 -11.23
N TYR A 41 6.61 -6.95 -10.99
CA TYR A 41 5.45 -7.10 -11.86
C TYR A 41 4.64 -5.80 -11.96
N LEU A 42 4.38 -5.13 -10.83
CA LEU A 42 3.63 -3.88 -10.78
C LEU A 42 4.36 -2.73 -11.50
N GLU A 43 5.68 -2.66 -11.34
CA GLU A 43 6.51 -1.67 -12.01
C GLU A 43 6.50 -1.86 -13.52
N GLU A 44 6.70 -3.09 -14.00
CA GLU A 44 6.78 -3.39 -15.42
C GLU A 44 5.44 -3.26 -16.14
N ASN A 45 4.36 -3.82 -15.56
CA ASN A 45 3.06 -3.97 -16.23
C ASN A 45 2.11 -2.81 -15.93
N HIS A 46 2.20 -2.19 -14.75
CA HIS A 46 1.28 -1.12 -14.33
C HIS A 46 1.95 0.25 -14.19
N LYS A 47 3.28 0.34 -14.37
CA LYS A 47 4.07 1.57 -14.20
C LYS A 47 3.87 2.18 -12.81
N VAL A 48 3.87 1.32 -11.80
CA VAL A 48 3.76 1.68 -10.38
C VAL A 48 5.04 1.25 -9.67
N ARG A 49 5.91 2.19 -9.34
CA ARG A 49 7.03 1.91 -8.42
C ARG A 49 6.53 1.81 -6.99
N LYS A 50 7.28 1.11 -6.14
CA LYS A 50 6.95 0.95 -4.71
C LYS A 50 6.68 2.28 -4.01
N ASP A 51 7.49 3.30 -4.25
CA ASP A 51 7.35 4.62 -3.64
C ASP A 51 6.20 5.47 -4.23
N GLU A 52 5.64 5.06 -5.37
CA GLU A 52 4.53 5.74 -6.05
C GLU A 52 3.17 5.08 -5.76
N ILE A 53 3.13 3.97 -5.01
CA ILE A 53 1.90 3.19 -4.77
C ILE A 53 0.78 4.07 -4.19
N VAL A 54 1.11 4.95 -3.24
CA VAL A 54 0.11 5.82 -2.58
C VAL A 54 -0.51 6.82 -3.56
N ASP A 55 0.25 7.26 -4.56
CA ASP A 55 -0.22 8.21 -5.58
C ASP A 55 -0.93 7.50 -6.74
N LYS A 56 -0.72 6.18 -6.90
CA LYS A 56 -1.26 5.34 -7.98
C LYS A 56 -2.07 4.16 -7.45
N LEU A 57 -2.84 4.36 -6.37
CA LEU A 57 -3.57 3.29 -5.67
C LEU A 57 -4.45 2.45 -6.60
N GLU A 58 -5.21 3.06 -7.51
CA GLU A 58 -6.07 2.31 -8.45
C GLU A 58 -5.27 1.35 -9.34
N LYS A 59 -4.10 1.79 -9.82
CA LYS A 59 -3.21 0.95 -10.63
C LYS A 59 -2.55 -0.15 -9.81
N PHE A 60 -2.20 0.14 -8.56
CA PHE A 60 -1.69 -0.84 -7.61
C PHE A 60 -2.71 -1.94 -7.35
N THR A 61 -3.94 -1.58 -6.96
CA THR A 61 -5.02 -2.54 -6.67
C THR A 61 -5.31 -3.42 -7.89
N LYS A 62 -5.46 -2.81 -9.06
CA LYS A 62 -5.68 -3.55 -10.31
C LYS A 62 -4.53 -4.51 -10.63
N GLY A 63 -3.28 -4.06 -10.50
CA GLY A 63 -2.13 -4.92 -10.78
C GLY A 63 -1.96 -6.05 -9.78
N LEU A 64 -2.33 -5.82 -8.52
CA LEU A 64 -2.34 -6.86 -7.50
C LEU A 64 -3.42 -7.92 -7.79
N GLU A 65 -4.61 -7.48 -8.21
CA GLU A 65 -5.71 -8.36 -8.66
C GLU A 65 -5.31 -9.17 -9.90
N GLU A 66 -4.67 -8.55 -10.89
CA GLU A 66 -4.20 -9.29 -12.08
C GLU A 66 -3.10 -10.31 -11.73
N PHE A 67 -2.19 -9.97 -10.81
CA PHE A 67 -1.10 -10.86 -10.42
C PHE A 67 -1.57 -12.03 -9.55
N LEU A 68 -2.46 -11.78 -8.58
CA LEU A 68 -2.88 -12.77 -7.58
C LEU A 68 -4.27 -13.37 -7.85
N SER A 69 -5.01 -12.84 -8.82
CA SER A 69 -6.42 -13.17 -9.04
C SER A 69 -7.22 -13.02 -7.73
N THR A 70 -7.99 -14.04 -7.35
CA THR A 70 -8.75 -14.06 -6.08
C THR A 70 -7.86 -13.96 -4.83
N GLY A 71 -6.56 -14.21 -4.96
CA GLY A 71 -5.57 -14.05 -3.89
C GLY A 71 -5.30 -12.60 -3.49
N ALA A 72 -5.72 -11.60 -4.29
CA ALA A 72 -5.53 -10.18 -3.94
C ALA A 72 -6.42 -9.75 -2.77
N TYR A 73 -7.65 -10.26 -2.69
CA TYR A 73 -8.61 -9.90 -1.64
C TYR A 73 -8.09 -10.06 -0.19
N PRO A 74 -7.53 -11.22 0.21
CA PRO A 74 -6.99 -11.38 1.56
C PRO A 74 -5.78 -10.46 1.82
N ILE A 75 -5.01 -10.10 0.78
CA ILE A 75 -3.90 -9.14 0.91
C ILE A 75 -4.43 -7.73 1.17
N GLU A 76 -5.39 -7.26 0.37
CA GLU A 76 -6.02 -5.95 0.56
C GLU A 76 -6.63 -5.80 1.94
N LYS A 77 -7.35 -6.84 2.39
CA LYS A 77 -7.91 -6.89 3.74
C LYS A 77 -6.80 -6.77 4.80
N LYS A 78 -5.69 -7.49 4.62
CA LYS A 78 -4.55 -7.43 5.56
C LYS A 78 -3.89 -6.05 5.59
N ILE A 79 -3.73 -5.42 4.44
CA ILE A 79 -3.20 -4.04 4.32
C ILE A 79 -4.10 -3.08 5.09
N LEU A 80 -5.42 -3.16 4.88
CA LEU A 80 -6.39 -2.33 5.58
C LEU A 80 -6.34 -2.57 7.09
N GLU A 81 -6.35 -3.83 7.54
CA GLU A 81 -6.22 -4.20 8.95
C GLU A 81 -4.96 -3.61 9.60
N ASP A 82 -3.81 -3.66 8.90
CA ASP A 82 -2.55 -3.11 9.39
C ASP A 82 -2.57 -1.57 9.45
N ILE A 83 -3.20 -0.90 8.48
CA ILE A 83 -3.41 0.55 8.51
C ILE A 83 -4.31 0.93 9.68
N TYR A 84 -5.43 0.22 9.87
CA TYR A 84 -6.37 0.49 10.95
C TYR A 84 -5.74 0.27 12.33
N SER A 85 -5.09 -0.88 12.53
CA SER A 85 -4.56 -1.30 13.83
C SER A 85 -3.37 -0.45 14.28
N ASN A 86 -2.47 -0.08 13.37
CA ASN A 86 -1.29 0.70 13.75
C ASN A 86 -1.58 2.19 13.83
N TYR A 87 -2.54 2.68 13.04
CA TYR A 87 -2.61 4.12 12.75
C TYR A 87 -3.96 4.77 13.05
N GLY A 88 -4.98 4.01 13.47
CA GLY A 88 -6.29 4.55 13.88
C GLY A 88 -6.97 5.38 12.79
N LEU A 89 -6.55 5.20 11.53
CA LEU A 89 -6.95 6.04 10.41
C LEU A 89 -8.29 5.54 9.85
N LEU A 90 -9.31 6.35 10.12
CA LEU A 90 -10.72 6.29 9.71
C LEU A 90 -11.65 5.50 10.66
N ARG A 91 -12.31 6.29 11.52
CA ARG A 91 -13.65 6.00 12.04
C ARG A 91 -14.49 5.35 10.94
N ARG A 92 -15.02 4.15 11.24
CA ARG A 92 -16.27 3.57 10.69
C ARG A 92 -16.65 4.09 9.31
N LEU A 93 -16.36 3.32 8.27
CA LEU A 93 -17.33 3.15 7.20
C LEU A 93 -18.33 2.08 7.69
N GLU A 94 -19.10 2.42 8.72
CA GLU A 94 -20.37 1.76 9.01
C GLU A 94 -21.39 2.47 8.12
N TYR A 95 -21.90 1.74 7.13
CA TYR A 95 -23.18 2.04 6.48
C TYR A 95 -24.31 1.43 7.31
#